data_AF-A0A5A9YWM4-F1
#
_entry.id   AF-A0A5A9YWM4-F1
#
_cell.length_a   1.000
_cell.length_b   1.000
_cell.length_c   1.000
_cell.angle_alpha   90.00
_cell.angle_beta   90.00
_cell.angle_gamma   90.00
#
_symmetry.space_group_name_H-M   'P 1'
#
loop_
_entity.id
_entity.type
_entity.pdbx_description
1 polymer ?
#
loop_
_entity_poly.entity_id
_entity_poly.type
_entity_poly.pdbx_seq_one_letter_code
_entity_poly.pdbx_strand_id
1 'polypeptide(L)'
;MWTRSRGVLLALVILLAAAVTIALVRSGAQHGSLDPRSADPQGSRAVAELLADRGVSTRVVTTLDGARTAAGPGTTLLIAGPDLLTPRQQDSLHSSYGNSGGRTVLVAPGPPSVGTLAPGVENDATPSYDSALAPGCALPAARRAGTADTGGLRYTTDAPDADACYPSEGLPTLLRIPAAEGDGDTVVLGAPDILRNDRLGEQGNASLALQL
;
A
#
# COMPACT_ATOMS: atom_id res chain seq x y z
N MET A 1 10.52 29.56 -50.97
CA MET A 1 10.55 28.31 -50.16
C MET A 1 11.23 28.46 -48.78
N TRP A 2 11.89 29.59 -48.47
CA TRP A 2 12.66 29.81 -47.24
C TRP A 2 11.83 30.16 -45.98
N THR A 3 10.61 30.70 -46.16
CA THR A 3 9.68 31.00 -45.06
C THR A 3 8.98 29.76 -44.51
N ARG A 4 8.79 28.76 -45.37
CA ARG A 4 8.04 27.53 -45.06
C ARG A 4 8.86 26.56 -44.21
N SER A 5 10.18 26.48 -44.45
CA SER A 5 11.10 25.70 -43.61
C SER A 5 11.30 26.31 -42.22
N ARG A 6 11.30 27.64 -42.10
CA ARG A 6 11.33 28.34 -40.80
C ARG A 6 10.10 28.05 -39.95
N GLY A 7 8.92 28.00 -40.55
CA GLY A 7 7.68 27.67 -39.83
C GLY A 7 7.67 26.22 -39.30
N VAL A 8 8.13 25.27 -40.11
CA VAL A 8 8.25 23.86 -39.68
C VAL A 8 9.28 23.72 -38.57
N LEU A 9 10.43 24.38 -38.68
CA LEU A 9 11.48 24.32 -37.67
C LEU A 9 11.01 24.91 -36.34
N LEU A 10 10.26 26.02 -36.38
CA LEU A 10 9.69 26.64 -35.19
C LEU A 10 8.66 25.74 -34.51
N ALA A 11 7.77 25.11 -35.27
CA ALA A 11 6.78 24.17 -34.75
C ALA A 11 7.45 22.95 -34.09
N LEU A 12 8.54 22.45 -34.69
CA LEU A 12 9.29 21.31 -34.19
C LEU A 12 10.04 21.66 -32.88
N VAL A 13 10.59 22.87 -32.78
CA VAL A 13 11.17 23.40 -31.54
C VAL A 13 10.12 23.53 -30.43
N ILE A 14 8.92 24.04 -30.75
CA ILE A 14 7.82 24.16 -29.78
C ILE A 14 7.38 22.77 -29.30
N LEU A 15 7.24 21.80 -30.21
CA LEU A 15 6.90 20.42 -29.85
C LEU A 15 7.97 19.77 -28.96
N LEU A 16 9.25 19.94 -29.28
CA LEU A 16 10.34 19.44 -28.46
C LEU A 16 10.38 20.12 -27.10
N ALA A 17 10.20 21.44 -27.04
CA ALA A 17 10.13 22.18 -25.79
C ALA A 17 8.96 21.68 -24.93
N ALA A 18 7.78 21.49 -25.53
CA ALA A 18 6.61 20.93 -24.86
C ALA A 18 6.89 19.52 -24.32
N ALA A 19 7.47 18.63 -25.13
CA ALA A 19 7.84 17.28 -24.74
C ALA A 19 8.85 17.28 -23.58
N VAL A 20 9.87 18.16 -23.62
CA VAL A 20 10.86 18.33 -22.55
C VAL A 20 10.22 18.87 -21.29
N THR A 21 9.34 19.87 -21.36
CA THR A 21 8.60 20.36 -20.19
C THR A 21 7.70 19.27 -19.59
N ILE A 22 7.01 18.48 -20.42
CA ILE A 22 6.21 17.34 -19.95
C ILE A 22 7.11 16.29 -19.29
N ALA A 23 8.28 16.01 -19.85
CA ALA A 23 9.25 15.07 -19.29
C ALA A 23 9.83 15.55 -17.96
N LEU A 24 10.15 16.84 -17.83
CA LEU A 24 10.66 17.44 -16.59
C LEU A 24 9.60 17.51 -15.49
N VAL A 25 8.35 17.82 -15.83
CA VAL A 25 7.21 17.75 -14.89
C VAL A 25 7.00 16.31 -14.43
N ARG A 26 7.15 15.32 -15.34
CA ARG A 26 7.10 13.89 -14.99
C ARG A 26 8.31 13.41 -14.21
N SER A 27 9.51 13.98 -14.42
CA SER A 27 10.72 13.57 -13.67
C SER A 27 10.77 14.17 -12.26
N GLY A 28 10.00 15.22 -11.99
CA GLY A 28 9.74 15.71 -10.63
C GLY A 28 8.74 14.86 -9.84
N ALA A 29 8.09 13.88 -10.49
CA ALA A 29 7.04 13.03 -9.91
C ALA A 29 7.56 11.69 -9.36
N GLN A 30 8.87 11.48 -9.24
CA GLN A 30 9.42 10.41 -8.40
C GLN A 30 9.38 10.78 -6.91
N HIS A 31 8.24 11.24 -6.41
CA HIS A 31 7.94 10.98 -5.01
C HIS A 31 7.63 9.47 -4.92
N GLY A 32 8.19 8.78 -3.93
CA GLY A 32 7.99 7.34 -3.79
C GLY A 32 6.49 7.00 -3.83
N SER A 33 6.12 5.93 -4.53
CA SER A 33 4.74 5.42 -4.47
C SER A 33 4.36 5.24 -3.00
N LEU A 34 3.15 5.66 -2.64
CA LEU A 34 2.65 5.69 -1.26
C LEU A 34 3.38 6.64 -0.29
N ASP A 35 4.12 7.65 -0.77
CA ASP A 35 4.66 8.68 0.13
C ASP A 35 3.53 9.56 0.69
N PRO A 36 3.32 9.62 2.02
CA PRO A 36 2.27 10.43 2.65
C PRO A 36 2.49 11.93 2.51
N ARG A 37 3.65 12.39 2.03
CA ARG A 37 3.93 13.80 1.74
C ARG A 37 3.60 14.17 0.29
N SER A 38 3.41 13.17 -0.58
CA SER A 38 3.20 13.39 -2.00
C SER A 38 1.74 13.57 -2.36
N ALA A 39 1.47 14.65 -3.10
CA ALA A 39 0.18 14.94 -3.72
C ALA A 39 -0.05 14.19 -5.04
N ASP A 40 0.97 13.51 -5.56
CA ASP A 40 0.91 12.84 -6.85
C ASP A 40 -0.18 11.75 -6.84
N PRO A 41 -0.74 11.35 -8.00
CA PRO A 41 -1.77 10.32 -8.06
C PRO A 41 -1.43 9.04 -7.30
N GLN A 42 -0.16 8.60 -7.36
CA GLN A 42 0.35 7.40 -6.70
C GLN A 42 0.81 7.62 -5.25
N GLY A 43 0.76 8.86 -4.75
CA GLY A 43 1.11 9.21 -3.36
C GLY A 43 -0.03 8.88 -2.38
N SER A 44 0.21 9.15 -1.09
CA SER A 44 -0.76 8.87 0.00
C SER A 44 -1.07 10.07 0.88
N ARG A 45 -0.80 11.30 0.43
CA ARG A 45 -1.09 12.52 1.21
C ARG A 45 -2.55 12.64 1.60
N ALA A 46 -3.49 12.24 0.73
CA ALA A 46 -4.91 12.31 1.06
C ALA A 46 -5.28 11.43 2.28
N VAL A 47 -4.72 10.22 2.39
CA VAL A 47 -4.90 9.37 3.58
C VAL A 47 -4.26 10.02 4.80
N ALA A 48 -3.04 10.55 4.66
CA ALA A 48 -2.33 11.19 5.75
C ALA A 48 -3.08 12.40 6.34
N GLU A 49 -3.67 13.25 5.49
CA GLU A 49 -4.51 14.38 5.94
C GLU A 49 -5.79 13.89 6.64
N LEU A 50 -6.47 12.87 6.10
CA LEU A 50 -7.69 12.32 6.74
C LEU A 50 -7.42 11.64 8.10
N LEU A 51 -6.22 11.08 8.27
CA LEU A 51 -5.72 10.56 9.54
C LEU A 51 -5.38 11.71 10.50
N ALA A 52 -4.72 12.77 10.02
CA ALA A 52 -4.39 13.96 10.81
C ALA A 52 -5.65 14.67 11.33
N ASP A 53 -6.70 14.79 10.51
CA ASP A 53 -8.01 15.32 10.89
C ASP A 53 -8.67 14.52 12.02
N ARG A 54 -8.28 13.24 12.20
CA ARG A 54 -8.72 12.35 13.27
C ARG A 54 -7.73 12.27 14.44
N GLY A 55 -6.72 13.14 14.46
CA GLY A 55 -5.71 13.19 15.51
C GLY A 55 -4.61 12.12 15.41
N VAL A 56 -4.50 11.41 14.28
CA VAL A 56 -3.45 10.42 14.04
C VAL A 56 -2.26 11.08 13.37
N SER A 57 -1.09 11.06 14.02
CA SER A 57 0.14 11.60 13.45
C SER A 57 0.85 10.59 12.56
N THR A 58 1.11 10.93 11.30
CA THR A 58 1.90 10.10 10.37
C THR A 58 3.35 10.56 10.31
N ARG A 59 4.30 9.63 10.36
CA ARG A 59 5.73 9.91 10.20
C ARG A 59 6.38 8.88 9.29
N VAL A 60 7.12 9.34 8.28
CA VAL A 60 7.91 8.48 7.40
C VAL A 60 9.18 8.05 8.13
N VAL A 61 9.49 6.75 8.03
CA VAL A 61 10.73 6.18 8.56
C VAL A 61 11.41 5.38 7.46
N THR A 62 12.70 5.63 7.26
CA THR A 62 13.49 5.04 6.17
C THR A 62 14.61 4.12 6.67
N THR A 63 14.67 3.88 7.98
CA THR A 63 15.66 3.01 8.63
C THR A 63 14.96 1.91 9.42
N LEU A 64 15.58 0.73 9.49
CA LEU A 64 15.05 -0.37 10.28
C LEU A 64 14.91 0.02 11.75
N ASP A 65 15.97 0.56 12.36
CA ASP A 65 15.95 0.91 13.78
C ASP A 65 14.90 1.98 14.11
N GLY A 66 14.66 2.90 13.18
CA GLY A 66 13.56 3.85 13.32
C GLY A 66 12.20 3.15 13.31
N ALA A 67 12.01 2.15 12.45
CA ALA A 67 10.78 1.37 12.38
C ALA A 67 10.58 0.53 13.64
N ARG A 68 11.65 -0.09 14.17
CA ARG A 68 11.65 -0.81 15.45
C ARG A 68 11.22 0.08 16.61
N THR A 69 11.82 1.27 16.70
CA THR A 69 11.53 2.22 17.78
C THR A 69 10.12 2.80 17.68
N ALA A 70 9.58 2.87 16.46
CA ALA A 70 8.22 3.35 16.22
C ALA A 70 7.15 2.27 16.45
N ALA A 71 7.51 0.98 16.39
CA ALA A 71 6.60 -0.13 16.63
C ALA A 71 6.31 -0.28 18.12
N GLY A 72 5.03 -0.33 18.47
CA GLY A 72 4.59 -0.49 19.84
C GLY A 72 3.07 -0.45 19.97
N PRO A 73 2.55 -0.60 21.21
CA PRO A 73 1.11 -0.57 21.46
C PRO A 73 0.49 0.74 21.01
N GLY A 74 -0.68 0.68 20.37
CA GLY A 74 -1.38 1.86 19.87
C GLY A 74 -0.73 2.54 18.65
N THR A 75 0.23 1.89 17.99
CA THR A 75 0.83 2.36 16.74
C THR A 75 0.52 1.40 15.58
N THR A 76 0.50 1.94 14.36
CA THR A 76 0.41 1.17 13.13
C THR A 76 1.69 1.37 12.32
N LEU A 77 2.43 0.29 12.06
CA LEU A 77 3.58 0.28 11.18
C LEU A 77 3.16 -0.17 9.78
N LEU A 78 3.24 0.73 8.80
CA LEU A 78 2.96 0.39 7.40
C LEU A 78 4.27 0.16 6.63
N ILE A 79 4.36 -0.98 5.93
CA ILE A 79 5.49 -1.35 5.07
C ILE A 79 5.01 -1.31 3.62
N ALA A 80 5.36 -0.23 2.91
CA ALA A 80 4.88 0.07 1.56
C ALA A 80 5.53 -0.76 0.44
N GLY A 81 6.72 -1.32 0.67
CA GLY A 81 7.45 -2.14 -0.31
C GLY A 81 8.18 -3.32 0.34
N PRO A 82 7.44 -4.33 0.85
CA PRO A 82 8.01 -5.49 1.54
C PRO A 82 9.10 -6.21 0.73
N ASP A 83 8.89 -6.37 -0.58
CA ASP A 83 9.80 -7.10 -1.48
C ASP A 83 11.11 -6.38 -1.79
N LEU A 84 11.22 -5.09 -1.44
CA LEU A 84 12.47 -4.31 -1.58
C LEU A 84 13.43 -4.56 -0.40
N LEU A 85 12.96 -5.20 0.66
CA LEU A 85 13.76 -5.53 1.84
C LEU A 85 14.58 -6.79 1.57
N THR A 86 15.86 -6.75 1.94
CA THR A 86 16.69 -7.96 1.98
C THR A 86 16.16 -8.95 3.02
N PRO A 87 16.43 -10.27 2.89
CA PRO A 87 15.96 -11.26 3.86
C PRO A 87 16.30 -10.91 5.32
N ARG A 88 17.54 -10.46 5.59
CA ARG A 88 17.94 -10.03 6.94
C ARG A 88 17.16 -8.83 7.46
N GLN A 89 16.75 -7.91 6.58
CA GLN A 89 15.93 -6.76 6.94
C GLN A 89 14.49 -7.19 7.25
N GLN A 90 13.96 -8.16 6.51
CA GLN A 90 12.64 -8.74 6.76
C GLN A 90 12.62 -9.44 8.14
N ASP A 91 13.57 -10.33 8.42
CA ASP A 91 13.70 -10.99 9.73
C ASP A 91 13.81 -9.97 10.88
N SER A 92 14.62 -8.93 10.64
CA SER A 92 14.86 -7.84 11.57
C SER A 92 13.61 -7.02 11.87
N LEU A 93 12.74 -6.81 10.89
CA LEU A 93 11.47 -6.10 11.06
C LEU A 93 10.43 -6.99 11.72
N HIS A 94 10.27 -8.21 11.22
CA HIS A 94 9.32 -9.18 11.75
C HIS A 94 9.51 -9.40 13.27
N SER A 95 10.75 -9.61 13.70
CA SER A 95 11.10 -9.73 15.13
C SER A 95 10.77 -8.49 15.96
N SER A 96 10.67 -7.32 15.34
CA SER A 96 10.41 -6.05 16.05
C SER A 96 8.93 -5.78 16.23
N TYR A 97 8.11 -6.06 15.22
CA TYR A 97 6.66 -5.83 15.32
C TYR A 97 5.88 -7.03 15.81
N GLY A 98 6.37 -8.27 15.64
CA GLY A 98 5.66 -9.50 15.98
C GLY A 98 5.15 -9.55 17.42
N ASN A 99 5.87 -8.94 18.36
CA ASN A 99 5.50 -8.86 19.78
C ASN A 99 5.33 -7.42 20.28
N SER A 100 5.19 -6.45 19.36
CA SER A 100 5.12 -5.03 19.74
C SER A 100 3.78 -4.63 20.38
N GLY A 101 2.74 -5.46 20.24
CA GLY A 101 1.37 -5.12 20.62
C GLY A 101 0.73 -4.04 19.73
N GLY A 102 1.42 -3.62 18.67
CA GLY A 102 0.89 -2.72 17.64
C GLY A 102 0.40 -3.48 16.41
N ARG A 103 -0.19 -2.74 15.47
CA ARG A 103 -0.60 -3.28 14.17
C ARG A 103 0.51 -3.11 13.14
N THR A 104 0.71 -4.12 12.30
CA THR A 104 1.56 -4.02 11.10
C THR A 104 0.73 -4.16 9.84
N VAL A 105 0.92 -3.28 8.86
CA VAL A 105 0.24 -3.35 7.56
C VAL A 105 1.30 -3.58 6.47
N LEU A 106 1.20 -4.72 5.79
CA LEU A 106 2.06 -5.09 4.68
C LEU A 106 1.33 -4.81 3.36
N VAL A 107 1.91 -3.95 2.52
CA VAL A 107 1.31 -3.58 1.23
C VAL A 107 1.90 -4.43 0.12
N ALA A 108 1.05 -5.26 -0.48
CA ALA A 108 1.37 -6.18 -1.57
C ALA A 108 2.66 -6.99 -1.35
N PRO A 109 2.89 -7.64 -0.19
CA PRO A 109 4.03 -8.52 -0.03
C PRO A 109 3.89 -9.72 -0.99
N GLY A 110 4.90 -9.90 -1.84
CA GLY A 110 4.97 -10.99 -2.78
C GLY A 110 5.74 -12.18 -2.23
N PRO A 111 6.03 -13.19 -3.08
CA PRO A 111 6.80 -14.37 -2.70
C PRO A 111 8.13 -14.09 -1.98
N PRO A 112 8.90 -13.03 -2.30
CA PRO A 112 10.18 -12.76 -1.63
C PRO A 112 10.08 -12.35 -0.16
N SER A 113 8.91 -11.91 0.32
CA SER A 113 8.79 -11.30 1.65
C SER A 113 7.61 -11.79 2.48
N VAL A 114 6.52 -12.27 1.85
CA VAL A 114 5.28 -12.59 2.55
C VAL A 114 5.48 -13.65 3.63
N GLY A 115 6.20 -14.73 3.34
CA GLY A 115 6.40 -15.82 4.31
C GLY A 115 7.25 -15.43 5.52
N THR A 116 8.18 -14.48 5.36
CA THR A 116 9.01 -13.99 6.47
C THR A 116 8.27 -12.94 7.30
N LEU A 117 7.58 -12.00 6.64
CA LEU A 117 6.92 -10.88 7.31
C LEU A 117 5.56 -11.26 7.91
N ALA A 118 4.86 -12.21 7.30
CA ALA A 118 3.60 -12.79 7.78
C ALA A 118 3.69 -14.33 7.74
N PRO A 119 4.32 -14.97 8.75
CA PRO A 119 4.41 -16.41 8.83
C PRO A 119 3.04 -17.09 8.74
N GLY A 120 2.96 -18.19 7.99
CA GLY A 120 1.70 -18.88 7.71
C GLY A 120 0.85 -18.24 6.60
N VAL A 121 1.41 -17.30 5.85
CA VAL A 121 0.78 -16.74 4.63
C VAL A 121 1.60 -17.10 3.41
N GLU A 122 0.92 -17.54 2.38
CA GLU A 122 1.52 -17.78 1.07
C GLU A 122 0.82 -16.92 0.01
N ASN A 123 1.60 -16.43 -0.95
CA ASN A 123 1.06 -15.73 -2.11
C ASN A 123 0.64 -16.76 -3.18
N ASP A 124 -0.57 -16.60 -3.71
CA ASP A 124 -1.00 -17.32 -4.90
C ASP A 124 -0.34 -16.75 -6.17
N ALA A 125 0.04 -17.63 -7.09
CA ALA A 125 0.74 -17.26 -8.31
C ALA A 125 -0.09 -16.43 -9.29
N THR A 126 -1.42 -16.51 -9.21
CA THR A 126 -2.33 -15.77 -10.10
C THR A 126 -2.93 -14.59 -9.34
N PRO A 127 -2.75 -13.35 -9.82
CA PRO A 127 -3.38 -12.19 -9.18
C PRO A 127 -4.88 -12.14 -9.49
N SER A 128 -5.60 -11.37 -8.68
CA SER A 128 -6.92 -10.87 -9.00
C SER A 128 -6.83 -9.74 -10.03
N TYR A 129 -7.63 -9.85 -11.10
CA TYR A 129 -7.78 -8.79 -12.10
C TYR A 129 -8.98 -7.88 -11.83
N ASP A 130 -9.86 -8.26 -10.91
CA ASP A 130 -10.94 -7.42 -10.43
C ASP A 130 -10.39 -6.45 -9.39
N SER A 131 -10.56 -5.15 -9.61
CA SER A 131 -10.12 -4.17 -8.61
C SER A 131 -11.09 -4.15 -7.42
N ALA A 132 -12.38 -3.99 -7.71
CA ALA A 132 -13.42 -3.76 -6.71
C ALA A 132 -14.04 -5.07 -6.21
N LEU A 133 -13.75 -5.42 -4.96
CA LEU A 133 -14.20 -6.67 -4.33
C LEU A 133 -15.10 -6.36 -3.14
N ALA A 134 -16.09 -7.23 -2.88
CA ALA A 134 -16.92 -7.15 -1.68
C ALA A 134 -16.22 -7.87 -0.50
N PRO A 135 -16.43 -7.47 0.76
CA PRO A 135 -15.57 -7.87 1.88
C PRO A 135 -15.61 -9.36 2.23
N GLY A 136 -16.73 -10.06 2.02
CA GLY A 136 -16.81 -11.52 2.19
C GLY A 136 -16.48 -12.08 3.59
N CYS A 137 -16.35 -11.25 4.62
CA CYS A 137 -15.86 -11.63 5.95
C CYS A 137 -16.56 -10.84 7.08
N ALA A 138 -16.26 -11.20 8.34
CA ALA A 138 -16.84 -10.55 9.53
C ALA A 138 -16.03 -9.36 10.07
N LEU A 139 -14.82 -9.11 9.55
CA LEU A 139 -13.94 -8.03 9.99
C LEU A 139 -14.69 -6.68 9.97
N PRO A 140 -14.86 -5.99 11.12
CA PRO A 140 -15.67 -4.77 11.19
C PRO A 140 -15.19 -3.64 10.26
N ALA A 141 -13.89 -3.53 10.02
CA ALA A 141 -13.32 -2.55 9.09
C ALA A 141 -13.77 -2.81 7.65
N ALA A 142 -13.63 -4.05 7.19
CA ALA A 142 -14.06 -4.48 5.86
C ALA A 142 -15.58 -4.34 5.67
N ARG A 143 -16.38 -4.71 6.69
CA ARG A 143 -17.84 -4.53 6.64
C ARG A 143 -18.28 -3.08 6.56
N ARG A 144 -17.61 -2.18 7.29
CA ARG A 144 -17.91 -0.74 7.25
C ARG A 144 -17.45 -0.10 5.95
N ALA A 145 -16.39 -0.60 5.34
CA ALA A 145 -15.95 -0.16 4.02
C ALA A 145 -16.90 -0.63 2.91
N GLY A 146 -17.42 -1.86 3.01
CA GLY A 146 -18.15 -2.47 1.91
C GLY A 146 -17.19 -2.81 0.78
N THR A 147 -17.65 -2.67 -0.47
CA THR A 147 -16.80 -2.89 -1.65
C THR A 147 -15.59 -1.96 -1.64
N ALA A 148 -14.41 -2.45 -1.97
CA ALA A 148 -13.18 -1.66 -2.03
C ALA A 148 -12.22 -2.19 -3.10
N ASP A 149 -11.31 -1.35 -3.58
CA ASP A 149 -10.32 -1.69 -4.60
C ASP A 149 -9.14 -2.48 -4.01
N THR A 150 -9.40 -3.71 -3.57
CA THR A 150 -8.43 -4.55 -2.85
C THR A 150 -7.82 -5.66 -3.69
N GLY A 151 -8.01 -5.68 -5.02
CA GLY A 151 -7.50 -6.73 -5.93
C GLY A 151 -5.98 -6.98 -5.90
N GLY A 152 -5.39 -7.40 -7.01
CA GLY A 152 -3.95 -7.66 -7.06
C GLY A 152 -3.56 -9.00 -6.42
N LEU A 153 -2.60 -9.03 -5.50
CA LEU A 153 -2.12 -10.30 -4.94
C LEU A 153 -3.21 -11.00 -4.11
N ARG A 154 -3.28 -12.31 -4.27
CA ARG A 154 -4.16 -13.20 -3.50
C ARG A 154 -3.33 -14.07 -2.58
N TYR A 155 -3.94 -14.50 -1.48
CA TYR A 155 -3.22 -15.22 -0.44
C TYR A 155 -3.96 -16.47 0.03
N THR A 156 -3.20 -17.43 0.51
CA THR A 156 -3.67 -18.51 1.38
C THR A 156 -3.04 -18.33 2.75
N THR A 157 -3.68 -18.88 3.77
CA THR A 157 -3.10 -18.87 5.12
C THR A 157 -3.52 -20.09 5.91
N ASP A 158 -2.60 -20.60 6.72
CA ASP A 158 -2.85 -21.61 7.76
C ASP A 158 -2.83 -21.00 9.17
N ALA A 159 -2.69 -19.68 9.27
CA ALA A 159 -2.68 -18.97 10.54
C ALA A 159 -4.06 -19.09 11.22
N PRO A 160 -4.11 -19.47 12.52
CA PRO A 160 -5.36 -19.58 13.25
C PRO A 160 -6.01 -18.20 13.41
N ASP A 161 -7.34 -18.17 13.44
CA ASP A 161 -8.15 -16.98 13.71
C ASP A 161 -7.91 -15.80 12.75
N ALA A 162 -7.32 -16.06 11.58
CA ALA A 162 -7.13 -15.07 10.53
C ALA A 162 -8.48 -14.67 9.91
N ASP A 163 -8.72 -13.37 9.77
CA ASP A 163 -9.82 -12.86 8.96
C ASP A 163 -9.37 -12.83 7.50
N ALA A 164 -10.03 -13.62 6.66
CA ALA A 164 -9.84 -13.65 5.21
C ALA A 164 -10.95 -12.87 4.52
N CYS A 165 -10.59 -11.70 3.96
CA CYS A 165 -11.53 -10.76 3.39
C CYS A 165 -11.25 -10.50 1.91
N TYR A 166 -12.26 -9.94 1.25
CA TYR A 166 -12.23 -9.54 -0.15
C TYR A 166 -11.81 -10.69 -1.09
N PRO A 167 -12.62 -11.78 -1.15
CA PRO A 167 -12.29 -12.94 -1.95
C PRO A 167 -12.36 -12.61 -3.45
N SER A 168 -11.37 -13.08 -4.21
CA SER A 168 -11.36 -13.12 -5.67
C SER A 168 -11.04 -14.53 -6.13
N GLU A 169 -11.97 -15.13 -6.87
CA GLU A 169 -11.91 -16.54 -7.30
C GLU A 169 -11.61 -17.47 -6.11
N GLY A 170 -12.27 -17.22 -4.97
CA GLY A 170 -12.19 -18.03 -3.75
C GLY A 170 -11.02 -17.73 -2.81
N LEU A 171 -10.05 -16.90 -3.21
CA LEU A 171 -8.89 -16.55 -2.36
C LEU A 171 -8.96 -15.09 -1.87
N PRO A 172 -8.63 -14.82 -0.60
CA PRO A 172 -8.63 -13.46 -0.06
C PRO A 172 -7.53 -12.59 -0.67
N THR A 173 -7.85 -11.31 -0.79
CA THR A 173 -6.88 -10.25 -1.13
C THR A 173 -6.54 -9.36 0.06
N LEU A 174 -7.23 -9.56 1.20
CA LEU A 174 -6.90 -8.97 2.48
C LEU A 174 -6.91 -10.06 3.56
N LEU A 175 -5.83 -10.14 4.33
CA LEU A 175 -5.75 -10.95 5.55
C LEU A 175 -5.55 -10.05 6.76
N ARG A 176 -6.19 -10.37 7.88
CA ARG A 176 -5.78 -9.89 9.21
C ARG A 176 -5.42 -11.08 10.06
N ILE A 177 -4.19 -11.12 10.55
CA ILE A 177 -3.62 -12.21 11.33
C ILE A 177 -3.37 -11.68 12.73
N PRO A 178 -4.14 -12.14 13.74
CA PRO A 178 -3.88 -11.79 15.13
C PRO A 178 -2.45 -12.16 15.52
N ALA A 179 -1.81 -11.33 16.35
CA ALA A 179 -0.57 -11.73 16.99
C ALA A 179 -0.82 -12.95 17.89
N ALA A 180 0.17 -13.84 17.99
CA ALA A 180 0.08 -15.01 18.88
C ALA A 180 -0.02 -14.59 20.36
N GLU A 181 0.57 -13.44 20.71
CA GLU A 181 0.55 -12.86 22.04
C GLU A 181 0.24 -11.36 21.98
N GLY A 182 -0.55 -10.86 22.94
CA GLY A 182 -0.94 -9.45 23.04
C GLY A 182 -2.08 -9.05 22.10
N ASP A 183 -2.29 -7.74 21.95
CA ASP A 183 -3.43 -7.17 21.23
C ASP A 183 -3.10 -6.74 19.78
N GLY A 184 -1.88 -7.04 19.31
CA GLY A 184 -1.42 -6.67 17.97
C GLY A 184 -1.99 -7.56 16.86
N ASP A 185 -1.83 -7.15 15.61
CA ASP A 185 -2.14 -7.96 14.44
C ASP A 185 -1.31 -7.53 13.22
N THR A 186 -1.24 -8.42 12.23
CA THR A 186 -0.63 -8.17 10.93
C THR A 186 -1.70 -8.19 9.84
N VAL A 187 -1.88 -7.06 9.16
CA VAL A 187 -2.76 -6.93 7.99
C VAL A 187 -1.92 -7.08 6.73
N VAL A 188 -2.35 -7.95 5.83
CA VAL A 188 -1.74 -8.16 4.51
C VAL A 188 -2.72 -7.66 3.45
N LEU A 189 -2.28 -6.72 2.61
CA LEU A 189 -3.06 -6.18 1.49
C LEU A 189 -2.50 -6.66 0.17
N GLY A 190 -3.37 -7.10 -0.74
CA GLY A 190 -2.99 -7.56 -2.08
C GLY A 190 -2.59 -6.45 -3.04
N ALA A 191 -3.05 -5.23 -2.79
CA ALA A 191 -2.80 -4.07 -3.64
C ALA A 191 -2.69 -2.77 -2.83
N PRO A 192 -1.95 -1.77 -3.34
CA PRO A 192 -1.78 -0.46 -2.71
C PRO A 192 -2.94 0.50 -2.97
N ASP A 193 -3.89 0.15 -3.86
CA ASP A 193 -4.85 1.09 -4.46
C ASP A 193 -5.68 1.84 -3.42
N ILE A 194 -6.15 1.19 -2.34
CA ILE A 194 -6.93 1.88 -1.30
C ILE A 194 -6.17 3.00 -0.57
N LEU A 195 -4.83 3.03 -0.68
CA LEU A 195 -3.95 4.00 -0.02
C LEU A 195 -3.54 5.15 -0.94
N ARG A 196 -3.89 5.08 -2.23
CA ARG A 196 -3.43 6.04 -3.23
C ARG A 196 -4.39 7.19 -3.40
N ASN A 197 -3.84 8.39 -3.63
CA ASN A 197 -4.59 9.63 -3.78
C ASN A 197 -5.65 9.55 -4.89
N ASP A 198 -5.33 8.92 -6.01
CA ASP A 198 -6.22 8.81 -7.17
C ASP A 198 -7.37 7.83 -7.00
N ARG A 199 -7.27 6.90 -6.04
CA ARG A 199 -8.26 5.85 -5.78
C ARG A 199 -9.01 6.01 -4.46
N LEU A 200 -8.52 6.83 -3.55
CA LEU A 200 -9.04 6.92 -2.18
C LEU A 200 -10.53 7.26 -2.10
N GLY A 201 -11.02 8.09 -3.02
CA GLY A 201 -12.43 8.48 -3.11
C GLY A 201 -13.34 7.49 -3.84
N GLU A 202 -12.79 6.39 -4.37
CA GLU A 202 -13.54 5.34 -5.04
C GLU A 202 -14.02 4.29 -4.02
N GLN A 203 -15.19 3.70 -4.28
CA GLN A 203 -15.76 2.61 -3.47
C GLN A 203 -15.74 2.92 -1.95
N GLY A 204 -15.35 1.94 -1.13
CA GLY A 204 -15.10 2.05 0.30
C GLY A 204 -13.64 2.30 0.68
N ASN A 205 -12.78 2.74 -0.24
CA ASN A 205 -11.32 2.77 -0.06
C ASN A 205 -10.90 3.63 1.14
N ALA A 206 -11.40 4.87 1.23
CA ALA A 206 -11.13 5.73 2.38
C ALA A 206 -11.62 5.13 3.70
N SER A 207 -12.79 4.48 3.70
CA SER A 207 -13.33 3.85 4.89
C SER A 207 -12.43 2.71 5.36
N LEU A 208 -11.96 1.86 4.43
CA LEU A 208 -11.04 0.78 4.74
C LEU A 208 -9.70 1.33 5.23
N ALA A 209 -9.04 2.21 4.46
CA ALA A 209 -7.72 2.74 4.74
C ALA A 209 -7.60 3.42 6.12
N LEU A 210 -8.67 4.07 6.61
CA LEU A 210 -8.69 4.76 7.90
C LEU A 210 -8.95 3.86 9.11
N GLN A 211 -9.32 2.60 8.88
CA GLN A 211 -9.68 1.63 9.93
C GLN A 211 -8.73 0.44 9.99
N LEU A 212 -7.84 0.34 9.00
CA LEU A 212 -6.66 -0.49 9.06
C LEU A 212 -5.61 0.15 9.96
#